data_AF-A0A7K0EAH6-F1
#
_entry.id   AF-A0A7K0EAH6-F1
#
_cell.length_a   1.000
_cell.length_b   1.000
_cell.length_c   1.000
_cell.angle_alpha   90.00
_cell.angle_beta   90.00
_cell.angle_gamma   90.00
#
_symmetry.space_group_name_H-M   'P 1'
#
loop_
_entity.id
_entity.type
_entity.pdbx_description
1 polymer ?
#
loop_
_entity_poly.entity_id
_entity_poly.type
_entity_poly.pdbx_seq_one_letter_code
_entity_poly.pdbx_strand_id
1 'polypeptide(L)'
;MKGNLLNILLLLAVYFSHAQNCTKVNFPADGATNIPVDATITWPEVSGINGYLISLGTTINGTDILRREATGINNFYVAPVGLPEDTLIYVTISVLLFNATPTDCESSSFRTTNVTYAPTCTKLIAPDNNAANVTVVSDLIWQYSSGATSYNITIGTSRGGNDILDDFNVGNVLSYNPSTDFPQDVRIYVTIRPENENGSSFSCSEESFFTGHVDDPCVEINLVTGEVHYLAPKINFSTLFIKCTNSGPIPVIAEGEADGFRWFQIIEGEEILLSENKNYLIKETGNFLLETYNIVKRTGIEIECSSTSNFNVVSSELPIIESIDIRPLYLGKQVTINTFGIGDYEYAIDNENGPYQDDSIFINVTEGSHMVYVRDKNGCGIASQLIERGLKLEDFPNFFTPNGDGVNDYWQLIHPPEIIELQEIVKGKISIYNRYGGLIAEIDPNSLGWDGNFNGHPVPSADYWFKAISFNQKEINGHFTLKR
;
A
#
# COMPACT_ATOMS: atom_id res chain seq x y z
N MET A 1 -75.45 -21.15 -52.56
CA MET A 1 -75.21 -22.60 -52.57
C MET A 1 -74.96 -23.05 -51.15
N LYS A 2 -75.68 -24.08 -50.72
CA LYS A 2 -75.69 -24.64 -49.36
C LYS A 2 -74.30 -25.18 -48.98
N GLY A 3 -73.84 -24.89 -47.77
CA GLY A 3 -72.73 -25.58 -47.10
C GLY A 3 -73.15 -25.90 -45.68
N ASN A 4 -73.38 -27.18 -45.43
CA ASN A 4 -74.03 -27.73 -44.24
C ASN A 4 -73.22 -27.57 -42.95
N LEU A 5 -73.95 -27.33 -41.86
CA LEU A 5 -73.56 -27.65 -40.50
C LEU A 5 -73.20 -29.14 -40.37
N LEU A 6 -72.12 -29.44 -39.65
CA LEU A 6 -71.98 -30.70 -38.92
C LEU A 6 -71.53 -30.39 -37.49
N ASN A 7 -72.48 -30.51 -36.57
CA ASN A 7 -72.25 -30.56 -35.12
C ASN A 7 -71.47 -31.82 -34.78
N ILE A 8 -70.38 -31.69 -34.04
CA ILE A 8 -69.83 -32.77 -33.22
C ILE A 8 -69.84 -32.29 -31.77
N LEU A 9 -70.62 -33.03 -30.97
CA LEU A 9 -70.92 -32.81 -29.58
C LEU A 9 -69.73 -33.24 -28.70
N LEU A 10 -69.49 -32.42 -27.68
CA LEU A 10 -68.56 -32.59 -26.55
C LEU A 10 -68.61 -33.98 -25.90
N LEU A 11 -67.44 -34.52 -25.54
CA LEU A 11 -67.26 -35.37 -24.36
C LEU A 11 -65.91 -35.00 -23.70
N LEU A 12 -65.92 -33.88 -22.97
CA LEU A 12 -64.86 -33.53 -22.03
C LEU A 12 -65.07 -34.36 -20.76
N ALA A 13 -64.34 -35.46 -20.63
CA ALA A 13 -64.07 -36.06 -19.33
C ALA A 13 -63.00 -35.19 -18.65
N VAL A 14 -63.46 -34.24 -17.81
CA VAL A 14 -62.58 -33.52 -16.89
C VAL A 14 -62.13 -34.53 -15.83
N TYR A 15 -60.98 -35.15 -16.05
CA TYR A 15 -60.21 -35.70 -14.95
C TYR A 15 -59.67 -34.50 -14.16
N PHE A 16 -60.25 -34.25 -13.00
CA PHE A 16 -59.58 -33.48 -11.95
C PHE A 16 -58.35 -34.31 -11.51
N SER A 17 -57.19 -34.06 -12.12
CA SER A 17 -55.93 -34.44 -11.49
C SER A 17 -55.68 -33.44 -10.37
N HIS A 18 -55.66 -33.94 -9.14
CA HIS A 18 -55.30 -33.15 -7.96
C HIS A 18 -54.00 -32.39 -8.22
N ALA A 19 -54.04 -31.08 -7.98
CA ALA A 19 -52.85 -30.26 -7.89
C ALA A 19 -51.98 -30.79 -6.74
N GLN A 20 -50.97 -31.58 -7.06
CA GLN A 20 -49.92 -31.89 -6.11
C GLN A 20 -48.78 -30.89 -6.35
N ASN A 21 -48.97 -29.66 -5.86
CA ASN A 21 -47.92 -28.64 -5.88
C ASN A 21 -46.81 -28.92 -4.84
N CYS A 22 -47.03 -29.85 -3.91
CA CYS A 22 -46.11 -30.15 -2.82
C CYS A 22 -45.76 -31.64 -2.78
N THR A 23 -44.49 -31.94 -2.47
CA THR A 23 -43.96 -33.30 -2.33
C THR A 23 -43.79 -33.67 -0.86
N LYS A 24 -43.71 -34.97 -0.57
CA LYS A 24 -43.45 -35.51 0.78
C LYS A 24 -42.32 -36.52 0.69
N VAL A 25 -41.45 -36.53 1.69
CA VAL A 25 -40.37 -37.53 1.80
C VAL A 25 -40.97 -38.93 1.70
N ASN A 26 -40.46 -39.75 0.77
CA ASN A 26 -40.87 -41.15 0.61
C ASN A 26 -39.87 -42.12 1.23
N PHE A 27 -38.61 -41.72 1.38
CA PHE A 27 -37.63 -42.45 2.18
C PHE A 27 -36.68 -41.48 2.89
N PRO A 28 -36.43 -41.62 4.21
CA PRO A 28 -37.11 -42.53 5.13
C PRO A 28 -38.63 -42.30 5.21
N ALA A 29 -39.39 -43.36 5.47
CA ALA A 29 -40.84 -43.24 5.62
C ALA A 29 -41.20 -42.41 6.87
N ASP A 30 -42.31 -41.67 6.81
CA ASP A 30 -42.75 -40.83 7.92
C ASP A 30 -43.05 -41.67 9.18
N GLY A 31 -42.44 -41.29 10.30
CA GLY A 31 -42.46 -42.02 11.57
C GLY A 31 -41.53 -43.24 11.64
N ALA A 32 -40.70 -43.50 10.61
CA ALA A 32 -39.78 -44.63 10.64
C ALA A 32 -38.72 -44.48 11.75
N THR A 33 -38.23 -45.61 12.25
CA THR A 33 -37.22 -45.68 13.32
C THR A 33 -36.03 -46.54 12.88
N ASN A 34 -34.90 -46.41 13.57
CA ASN A 34 -33.64 -47.11 13.27
C ASN A 34 -33.13 -46.83 11.84
N ILE A 35 -33.26 -45.59 11.40
CA ILE A 35 -32.74 -45.15 10.11
C ILE A 35 -31.22 -44.97 10.22
N PRO A 36 -30.42 -45.54 9.30
CA PRO A 36 -28.97 -45.32 9.29
C PRO A 36 -28.61 -43.83 9.25
N VAL A 37 -27.54 -43.44 9.93
CA VAL A 37 -27.06 -42.05 9.97
C VAL A 37 -26.55 -41.55 8.61
N ASP A 38 -26.24 -42.44 7.69
CA ASP A 38 -25.85 -42.17 6.30
C ASP A 38 -27.01 -42.33 5.30
N ALA A 39 -28.25 -42.42 5.78
CA ALA A 39 -29.41 -42.60 4.91
C ALA A 39 -29.62 -41.41 3.96
N THR A 40 -29.82 -41.72 2.69
CA THR A 40 -30.25 -40.76 1.67
C THR A 40 -31.72 -40.41 1.87
N ILE A 41 -32.04 -39.13 2.04
CA ILE A 41 -33.41 -38.64 2.07
C ILE A 41 -33.87 -38.48 0.62
N THR A 42 -35.06 -38.99 0.27
CA THR A 42 -35.62 -38.92 -1.08
C THR A 42 -37.08 -38.50 -1.04
N TRP A 43 -37.55 -37.91 -2.13
CA TRP A 43 -38.95 -37.54 -2.33
C TRP A 43 -39.37 -37.71 -3.80
N PRO A 44 -40.68 -37.85 -4.09
CA PRO A 44 -41.18 -37.85 -5.46
C PRO A 44 -40.89 -36.52 -6.18
N GLU A 45 -40.55 -36.61 -7.47
CA GLU A 45 -40.35 -35.45 -8.34
C GLU A 45 -41.66 -34.69 -8.56
N VAL A 46 -41.58 -33.35 -8.55
CA VAL A 46 -42.65 -32.41 -8.88
C VAL A 46 -42.30 -31.72 -10.20
N SER A 47 -43.22 -31.76 -11.16
CA SER A 47 -43.02 -31.12 -12.46
C SER A 47 -43.28 -29.61 -12.41
N GLY A 48 -42.59 -28.85 -13.27
CA GLY A 48 -42.81 -27.41 -13.42
C GLY A 48 -42.18 -26.52 -12.34
N ILE A 49 -41.22 -27.05 -11.58
CA ILE A 49 -40.45 -26.30 -10.58
C ILE A 49 -39.05 -25.92 -11.10
N ASN A 50 -38.42 -24.93 -10.47
CA ASN A 50 -37.00 -24.59 -10.65
C ASN A 50 -36.06 -25.40 -9.74
N GLY A 51 -36.57 -25.97 -8.66
CA GLY A 51 -35.80 -26.83 -7.78
C GLY A 51 -36.43 -26.98 -6.38
N TYR A 52 -35.73 -27.71 -5.52
CA TYR A 52 -36.10 -27.93 -4.13
C TYR A 52 -35.12 -27.24 -3.17
N LEU A 53 -35.64 -26.87 -2.01
CA LEU A 53 -34.85 -26.60 -0.81
C LEU A 53 -35.18 -27.67 0.23
N ILE A 54 -34.19 -28.13 0.98
CA ILE A 54 -34.38 -29.04 2.11
C ILE A 54 -33.96 -28.37 3.41
N SER A 55 -34.76 -28.56 4.45
CA SER A 55 -34.44 -28.16 5.81
C SER A 55 -34.57 -29.35 6.75
N LEU A 56 -33.64 -29.46 7.69
CA LEU A 56 -33.59 -30.51 8.71
C LEU A 56 -33.53 -29.87 10.09
N GLY A 57 -34.27 -30.42 11.04
CA GLY A 57 -34.20 -30.01 12.44
C GLY A 57 -34.67 -31.05 13.43
N THR A 58 -34.47 -30.78 14.72
CA THR A 58 -34.88 -31.66 15.82
C THR A 58 -36.30 -31.39 16.32
N THR A 59 -36.92 -30.30 15.85
CA THR A 59 -38.32 -29.95 16.09
C THR A 59 -39.09 -29.83 14.78
N ILE A 60 -40.42 -29.89 14.84
CA ILE A 60 -41.26 -29.63 13.66
C ILE A 60 -40.92 -28.27 13.03
N ASN A 61 -40.66 -28.26 11.72
CA ASN A 61 -40.17 -27.10 10.96
C ASN A 61 -38.85 -26.47 11.48
N GLY A 62 -38.10 -27.21 12.29
CA GLY A 62 -36.77 -26.82 12.77
C GLY A 62 -35.76 -26.76 11.63
N THR A 63 -34.71 -25.96 11.84
CA THR A 63 -33.61 -25.76 10.86
C THR A 63 -32.24 -25.84 11.54
N ASP A 64 -32.18 -26.39 12.75
CA ASP A 64 -31.00 -26.47 13.60
C ASP A 64 -29.94 -27.45 13.09
N ILE A 65 -30.32 -28.40 12.23
CA ILE A 65 -29.38 -29.33 11.57
C ILE A 65 -28.99 -28.81 10.18
N LEU A 66 -29.97 -28.39 9.37
CA LEU A 66 -29.76 -27.89 8.01
C LEU A 66 -30.83 -26.85 7.67
N ARG A 67 -30.42 -25.71 7.13
CA ARG A 67 -31.33 -24.60 6.83
C ARG A 67 -31.36 -24.30 5.34
N ARG A 68 -32.46 -24.69 4.68
CA ARG A 68 -32.81 -24.31 3.30
C ARG A 68 -31.68 -24.57 2.30
N GLU A 69 -31.09 -25.75 2.38
CA GLU A 69 -30.07 -26.20 1.44
C GLU A 69 -30.69 -26.45 0.06
N ALA A 70 -30.04 -25.96 -0.99
CA ALA A 70 -30.55 -26.12 -2.35
C ALA A 70 -30.10 -27.46 -2.94
N THR A 71 -31.04 -28.32 -3.34
CA THR A 71 -30.72 -29.56 -4.08
C THR A 71 -30.87 -29.41 -5.58
N GLY A 72 -31.27 -28.24 -6.06
CA GLY A 72 -31.62 -28.00 -7.45
C GLY A 72 -32.81 -28.88 -7.85
N ILE A 73 -32.74 -29.54 -9.00
CA ILE A 73 -33.78 -30.47 -9.46
C ILE A 73 -33.63 -31.89 -8.88
N ASN A 74 -32.57 -32.15 -8.12
CA ASN A 74 -32.37 -33.46 -7.50
C ASN A 74 -33.44 -33.69 -6.42
N ASN A 75 -34.13 -34.82 -6.52
CA ASN A 75 -35.18 -35.24 -5.60
C ASN A 75 -34.63 -36.13 -4.46
N PHE A 76 -33.36 -35.93 -4.11
CA PHE A 76 -32.69 -36.61 -3.03
C PHE A 76 -31.68 -35.69 -2.34
N TYR A 77 -31.35 -36.02 -1.11
CA TYR A 77 -30.34 -35.34 -0.30
C TYR A 77 -29.54 -36.37 0.50
N VAL A 78 -28.22 -36.27 0.44
CA VAL A 78 -27.29 -37.03 1.28
C VAL A 78 -26.60 -36.02 2.18
N ALA A 79 -26.73 -36.18 3.50
CA ALA A 79 -26.02 -35.32 4.45
C ALA A 79 -24.51 -35.57 4.29
N PRO A 80 -23.69 -34.55 3.96
CA PRO A 80 -22.26 -34.77 3.70
C PRO A 80 -21.54 -35.40 4.88
N VAL A 81 -21.91 -35.02 6.11
CA VAL A 81 -21.33 -35.51 7.37
C VAL A 81 -22.26 -36.45 8.14
N GLY A 82 -23.19 -37.08 7.43
CA GLY A 82 -24.25 -37.90 8.03
C GLY A 82 -25.24 -37.11 8.89
N LEU A 83 -26.19 -37.84 9.45
CA LEU A 83 -27.25 -37.34 10.32
C LEU A 83 -26.90 -37.64 11.80
N PRO A 84 -27.35 -36.81 12.76
CA PRO A 84 -27.17 -37.10 14.18
C PRO A 84 -27.77 -38.45 14.57
N GLU A 85 -27.08 -39.22 15.41
CA GLU A 85 -27.56 -40.52 15.88
C GLU A 85 -28.65 -40.40 16.96
N ASP A 86 -29.43 -41.47 17.15
CA ASP A 86 -30.52 -41.57 18.14
C ASP A 86 -31.50 -40.36 18.18
N THR A 87 -31.60 -39.64 17.07
CA THR A 87 -32.23 -38.31 16.99
C THR A 87 -33.51 -38.38 16.17
N LEU A 88 -34.57 -37.75 16.68
CA LEU A 88 -35.79 -37.52 15.91
C LEU A 88 -35.57 -36.33 14.98
N ILE A 89 -35.54 -36.60 13.67
CA ILE A 89 -35.28 -35.61 12.63
C ILE A 89 -36.59 -35.27 11.93
N TYR A 90 -36.86 -33.98 11.82
CA TYR A 90 -37.92 -33.41 11.00
C TYR A 90 -37.32 -32.90 9.69
N VAL A 91 -37.96 -33.26 8.58
CA VAL A 91 -37.58 -32.85 7.22
C VAL A 91 -38.68 -32.02 6.62
N THR A 92 -38.34 -30.82 6.16
CA THR A 92 -39.24 -29.95 5.40
C THR A 92 -38.65 -29.73 4.01
N ILE A 93 -39.41 -30.09 2.97
CA ILE A 93 -39.05 -29.81 1.57
C ILE A 93 -39.80 -28.55 1.13
N SER A 94 -39.09 -27.58 0.56
CA SER A 94 -39.70 -26.42 -0.08
C SER A 94 -39.57 -26.55 -1.60
N VAL A 95 -40.65 -26.31 -2.34
CA VAL A 95 -40.62 -26.25 -3.80
C VAL A 95 -40.41 -24.80 -4.26
N LEU A 96 -39.52 -24.59 -5.22
CA LEU A 96 -39.27 -23.29 -5.84
C LEU A 96 -39.92 -23.26 -7.22
N LEU A 97 -40.97 -22.46 -7.40
CA LEU A 97 -41.62 -22.24 -8.70
C LEU A 97 -41.00 -21.06 -9.45
N PHE A 98 -41.20 -20.99 -10.77
CA PHE A 98 -40.77 -19.85 -11.59
C PHE A 98 -41.38 -18.54 -11.05
N ASN A 99 -40.51 -17.57 -10.74
CA ASN A 99 -40.89 -16.23 -10.28
C ASN A 99 -41.77 -16.20 -9.00
N ALA A 100 -41.67 -17.23 -8.15
CA ALA A 100 -42.41 -17.30 -6.90
C ALA A 100 -41.48 -17.52 -5.69
N THR A 101 -41.98 -17.19 -4.50
CA THR A 101 -41.30 -17.53 -3.25
C THR A 101 -41.34 -19.05 -3.00
N PRO A 102 -40.30 -19.64 -2.38
CA PRO A 102 -40.32 -21.04 -1.97
C PRO A 102 -41.56 -21.35 -1.14
N THR A 103 -42.24 -22.44 -1.48
CA THR A 103 -43.43 -22.91 -0.75
C THR A 103 -43.06 -24.18 0.03
N ASP A 104 -43.17 -24.10 1.35
CA ASP A 104 -42.87 -25.23 2.24
C ASP A 104 -43.96 -26.30 2.15
N CYS A 105 -43.54 -27.55 2.01
CA CYS A 105 -44.41 -28.73 2.05
C CYS A 105 -44.62 -29.20 3.49
N GLU A 106 -45.53 -30.15 3.68
CA GLU A 106 -45.74 -30.80 4.99
C GLU A 106 -44.45 -31.49 5.46
N SER A 107 -44.10 -31.28 6.74
CA SER A 107 -42.93 -31.90 7.33
C SER A 107 -43.12 -33.41 7.53
N SER A 108 -42.13 -34.20 7.16
CA SER A 108 -42.02 -35.61 7.56
C SER A 108 -41.06 -35.74 8.75
N SER A 109 -41.14 -36.84 9.48
CA SER A 109 -40.18 -37.15 10.55
C SER A 109 -39.69 -38.59 10.50
N PHE A 110 -38.49 -38.84 11.01
CA PHE A 110 -37.96 -40.19 11.25
C PHE A 110 -36.92 -40.15 12.37
N ARG A 111 -36.62 -41.30 12.97
CA ARG A 111 -35.61 -41.44 14.03
C ARG A 111 -34.40 -42.21 13.53
N THR A 112 -33.22 -41.62 13.66
CA THR A 112 -31.95 -42.30 13.34
C THR A 112 -31.64 -43.41 14.33
N THR A 113 -30.80 -44.34 13.89
CA THR A 113 -30.32 -45.44 14.74
C THR A 113 -29.34 -44.90 15.79
N ASN A 114 -29.26 -45.59 16.92
CA ASN A 114 -28.20 -45.37 17.91
C ASN A 114 -26.94 -46.14 17.48
N VAL A 115 -25.82 -45.44 17.27
CA VAL A 115 -24.53 -46.04 16.91
C VAL A 115 -23.86 -46.52 18.19
N THR A 116 -23.44 -47.79 18.21
CA THR A 116 -22.89 -48.44 19.42
C THR A 116 -21.45 -48.92 19.22
N TYR A 117 -20.81 -48.46 18.16
CA TYR A 117 -19.47 -48.85 17.75
C TYR A 117 -18.69 -47.65 17.23
N ALA A 118 -17.36 -47.71 17.33
CA ALA A 118 -16.47 -46.70 16.78
C ALA A 118 -16.51 -46.72 15.23
N PRO A 119 -16.42 -45.57 14.56
CA PRO A 119 -16.50 -45.48 13.11
C PRO A 119 -15.31 -46.18 12.44
N THR A 120 -15.51 -46.72 11.24
CA THR A 120 -14.44 -47.35 10.45
C THR A 120 -13.49 -46.31 9.85
N CYS A 121 -12.28 -46.69 9.44
CA CYS A 121 -11.37 -45.75 8.81
C CYS A 121 -11.93 -45.13 7.53
N THR A 122 -11.64 -43.83 7.34
CA THR A 122 -11.93 -43.11 6.10
C THR A 122 -10.77 -43.23 5.11
N LYS A 123 -10.99 -42.75 3.89
CA LYS A 123 -10.01 -42.65 2.81
C LYS A 123 -9.95 -41.23 2.27
N LEU A 124 -8.75 -40.81 1.90
CA LEU A 124 -8.49 -39.58 1.18
C LEU A 124 -9.14 -39.63 -0.20
N ILE A 125 -9.86 -38.57 -0.55
CA ILE A 125 -10.42 -38.30 -1.88
C ILE A 125 -9.46 -37.39 -2.67
N ALA A 126 -8.87 -36.40 -1.99
CA ALA A 126 -7.90 -35.51 -2.58
C ALA A 126 -6.86 -35.08 -1.53
N PRO A 127 -5.56 -35.11 -1.85
CA PRO A 127 -4.96 -35.77 -3.01
C PRO A 127 -5.21 -37.29 -3.05
N ASP A 128 -5.20 -37.91 -4.23
CA ASP A 128 -5.33 -39.37 -4.32
C ASP A 128 -4.16 -40.09 -3.64
N ASN A 129 -4.41 -41.26 -3.05
CA ASN A 129 -3.34 -42.06 -2.47
C ASN A 129 -2.32 -42.49 -3.55
N ASN A 130 -1.05 -42.22 -3.26
CA ASN A 130 0.14 -42.30 -4.12
C ASN A 130 0.15 -41.34 -5.32
N ALA A 131 -0.66 -40.28 -5.30
CA ALA A 131 -0.58 -39.22 -6.29
C ALA A 131 0.85 -38.66 -6.36
N ALA A 132 1.25 -38.27 -7.58
CA ALA A 132 2.48 -37.55 -7.84
C ALA A 132 2.15 -36.14 -8.33
N ASN A 133 3.11 -35.21 -8.18
CA ASN A 133 3.00 -33.82 -8.60
C ASN A 133 1.82 -33.06 -7.97
N VAL A 134 1.57 -33.30 -6.68
CA VAL A 134 0.58 -32.55 -5.92
C VAL A 134 1.14 -31.16 -5.60
N THR A 135 0.33 -30.11 -5.76
CA THR A 135 0.76 -28.75 -5.41
C THR A 135 0.95 -28.59 -3.89
N VAL A 136 1.92 -27.77 -3.49
CA VAL A 136 2.24 -27.52 -2.07
C VAL A 136 1.11 -26.86 -1.27
N VAL A 137 0.16 -26.19 -1.95
CA VAL A 137 -1.01 -25.53 -1.35
C VAL A 137 -2.29 -26.39 -1.40
N SER A 138 -2.16 -27.72 -1.45
CA SER A 138 -3.32 -28.61 -1.59
C SER A 138 -4.12 -28.77 -0.29
N ASP A 139 -5.44 -28.71 -0.40
CA ASP A 139 -6.35 -29.13 0.67
C ASP A 139 -6.41 -30.66 0.77
N LEU A 140 -6.61 -31.17 1.99
CA LEU A 140 -6.93 -32.58 2.24
C LEU A 140 -8.45 -32.74 2.27
N ILE A 141 -8.99 -33.68 1.50
CA ILE A 141 -10.41 -34.00 1.43
C ILE A 141 -10.56 -35.51 1.60
N TRP A 142 -11.48 -35.96 2.46
CA TRP A 142 -11.70 -37.39 2.74
C TRP A 142 -13.17 -37.79 2.71
N GLN A 143 -13.41 -39.10 2.63
CA GLN A 143 -14.75 -39.67 2.61
C GLN A 143 -15.42 -39.57 3.98
N TYR A 144 -16.73 -39.41 4.01
CA TYR A 144 -17.47 -39.57 5.27
C TYR A 144 -17.37 -41.02 5.77
N SER A 145 -17.06 -41.19 7.05
CA SER A 145 -17.16 -42.48 7.73
C SER A 145 -18.46 -42.54 8.55
N SER A 146 -19.28 -43.56 8.27
CA SER A 146 -20.60 -43.72 8.87
C SER A 146 -20.52 -43.76 10.41
N GLY A 147 -21.22 -42.83 11.06
CA GLY A 147 -21.23 -42.68 12.52
C GLY A 147 -20.08 -41.86 13.12
N ALA A 148 -19.21 -41.25 12.29
CA ALA A 148 -18.20 -40.32 12.78
C ALA A 148 -18.81 -38.96 13.14
N THR A 149 -18.36 -38.39 14.25
CA THR A 149 -18.72 -37.04 14.71
C THR A 149 -17.53 -36.07 14.72
N SER A 150 -16.31 -36.58 14.56
CA SER A 150 -15.12 -35.77 14.33
C SER A 150 -14.01 -36.58 13.64
N TYR A 151 -12.97 -35.89 13.17
CA TYR A 151 -11.78 -36.49 12.58
C TYR A 151 -10.52 -35.92 13.21
N ASN A 152 -9.56 -36.78 13.53
CA ASN A 152 -8.20 -36.37 13.88
C ASN A 152 -7.27 -36.62 12.69
N ILE A 153 -6.40 -35.64 12.41
CA ILE A 153 -5.48 -35.67 11.28
C ILE A 153 -4.04 -35.63 11.80
N THR A 154 -3.21 -36.55 11.28
CA THR A 154 -1.76 -36.56 11.47
C THR A 154 -1.09 -36.46 10.11
N ILE A 155 -0.09 -35.58 9.98
CA ILE A 155 0.63 -35.31 8.74
C ILE A 155 2.14 -35.31 9.03
N GLY A 156 2.91 -36.00 8.20
CA GLY A 156 4.37 -35.99 8.28
C GLY A 156 5.08 -36.15 6.94
N THR A 157 6.39 -35.89 6.95
CA THR A 157 7.29 -36.02 5.79
C THR A 157 7.97 -37.39 5.69
N SER A 158 7.74 -38.24 6.68
CA SER A 158 8.23 -39.62 6.73
C SER A 158 7.11 -40.56 7.15
N ARG A 159 7.27 -41.85 6.86
CA ARG A 159 6.28 -42.88 7.18
C ARG A 159 6.06 -42.98 8.69
N GLY A 160 4.84 -42.77 9.16
CA GLY A 160 4.47 -42.68 10.57
C GLY A 160 4.90 -41.37 11.25
N GLY A 161 5.36 -40.38 10.48
CA GLY A 161 5.76 -39.07 10.99
C GLY A 161 4.58 -38.17 11.31
N ASN A 162 4.82 -37.19 12.17
CA ASN A 162 3.86 -36.20 12.64
C ASN A 162 4.48 -34.79 12.73
N ASP A 163 5.53 -34.55 11.94
CA ASP A 163 6.33 -33.33 11.96
C ASP A 163 5.63 -32.10 11.37
N ILE A 164 4.55 -32.29 10.62
CA ILE A 164 3.73 -31.20 10.06
C ILE A 164 2.50 -30.97 10.95
N LEU A 165 1.78 -32.03 11.32
CA LEU A 165 0.59 -31.96 12.16
C LEU A 165 0.44 -33.25 12.96
N ASP A 166 0.15 -33.15 14.26
CA ASP A 166 0.07 -34.30 15.16
C ASP A 166 -1.32 -34.42 15.81
N ASP A 167 -2.03 -35.51 15.49
CA ASP A 167 -3.34 -35.90 16.04
C ASP A 167 -4.34 -34.73 16.26
N PHE A 168 -4.45 -33.83 15.28
CA PHE A 168 -5.26 -32.62 15.41
C PHE A 168 -6.73 -32.87 15.06
N ASN A 169 -7.64 -32.61 16.01
CA ASN A 169 -9.08 -32.78 15.81
C ASN A 169 -9.68 -31.60 15.04
N VAL A 170 -10.23 -31.87 13.86
CA VAL A 170 -10.83 -30.87 12.96
C VAL A 170 -12.37 -30.76 13.10
N GLY A 171 -12.97 -31.52 14.02
CA GLY A 171 -14.42 -31.60 14.18
C GLY A 171 -15.11 -32.36 13.05
N ASN A 172 -16.42 -32.15 12.90
CA ASN A 172 -17.25 -32.86 11.91
C ASN A 172 -17.18 -32.19 10.53
N VAL A 173 -16.02 -32.28 9.88
CA VAL A 173 -15.76 -31.76 8.53
C VAL A 173 -15.17 -32.85 7.64
N LEU A 174 -15.16 -32.63 6.32
CA LEU A 174 -14.57 -33.55 5.34
C LEU A 174 -13.41 -32.93 4.56
N SER A 175 -12.99 -31.72 4.93
CA SER A 175 -11.84 -31.05 4.34
C SER A 175 -11.02 -30.34 5.41
N TYR A 176 -9.73 -30.25 5.17
CA TYR A 176 -8.78 -29.52 5.99
C TYR A 176 -7.75 -28.82 5.09
N ASN A 177 -7.62 -27.51 5.28
CA ASN A 177 -6.56 -26.71 4.68
C ASN A 177 -5.44 -26.55 5.73
N PRO A 178 -4.23 -27.10 5.49
CA PRO A 178 -3.10 -26.93 6.38
C PRO A 178 -2.73 -25.46 6.60
N SER A 179 -2.32 -25.09 7.81
CA SER A 179 -1.92 -23.71 8.13
C SER A 179 -0.64 -23.24 7.45
N THR A 180 0.13 -24.17 6.87
CA THR A 180 1.40 -23.94 6.18
C THR A 180 1.46 -24.82 4.94
N ASP A 181 2.01 -24.30 3.86
CA ASP A 181 2.25 -25.06 2.63
C ASP A 181 3.08 -26.32 2.90
N PHE A 182 2.78 -27.39 2.17
CA PHE A 182 3.57 -28.61 2.24
C PHE A 182 4.99 -28.39 1.70
N PRO A 183 6.02 -29.08 2.24
CA PRO A 183 7.36 -29.02 1.67
C PRO A 183 7.38 -29.56 0.24
N GLN A 184 8.19 -28.94 -0.62
CA GLN A 184 8.33 -29.29 -2.04
C GLN A 184 9.22 -30.52 -2.25
N ASP A 185 8.95 -31.31 -3.31
CA ASP A 185 9.71 -32.50 -3.69
C ASP A 185 9.82 -33.55 -2.57
N VAL A 186 8.78 -33.62 -1.71
CA VAL A 186 8.72 -34.49 -0.55
C VAL A 186 7.48 -35.38 -0.61
N ARG A 187 7.62 -36.62 -0.11
CA ARG A 187 6.45 -37.49 0.10
C ARG A 187 5.77 -37.13 1.42
N ILE A 188 4.53 -36.67 1.34
CA ILE A 188 3.68 -36.38 2.48
C ILE A 188 2.89 -37.62 2.84
N TYR A 189 2.86 -37.94 4.12
CA TYR A 189 2.10 -39.03 4.71
C TYR A 189 0.98 -38.47 5.56
N VAL A 190 -0.23 -38.97 5.37
CA VAL A 190 -1.45 -38.51 6.04
C VAL A 190 -2.16 -39.70 6.66
N THR A 191 -2.53 -39.56 7.92
CA THR A 191 -3.44 -40.49 8.61
C THR A 191 -4.65 -39.72 9.11
N ILE A 192 -5.85 -40.19 8.75
CA ILE A 192 -7.12 -39.61 9.17
C ILE A 192 -7.88 -40.63 10.01
N ARG A 193 -8.11 -40.31 11.29
CA ARG A 193 -8.81 -41.16 12.25
C ARG A 193 -10.19 -40.57 12.57
N PRO A 194 -11.29 -41.19 12.13
CA PRO A 194 -12.63 -40.79 12.57
C PRO A 194 -12.88 -41.20 14.02
N GLU A 195 -13.66 -40.39 14.73
CA GLU A 195 -14.00 -40.57 16.14
C GLU A 195 -15.49 -40.29 16.40
N ASN A 196 -16.05 -40.98 17.39
CA ASN A 196 -17.35 -40.69 18.00
C ASN A 196 -17.33 -40.99 19.51
N GLU A 197 -18.48 -40.89 20.19
CA GLU A 197 -18.57 -41.16 21.63
C GLU A 197 -18.26 -42.60 22.03
N ASN A 198 -18.35 -43.56 21.10
CA ASN A 198 -18.02 -44.96 21.29
C ASN A 198 -16.53 -45.27 21.08
N GLY A 199 -15.73 -44.26 20.68
CA GLY A 199 -14.29 -44.33 20.54
C GLY A 199 -13.78 -43.98 19.14
N SER A 200 -12.49 -44.24 18.92
CA SER A 200 -11.77 -43.96 17.68
C SER A 200 -11.30 -45.23 16.98
N SER A 201 -11.16 -45.20 15.66
CA SER A 201 -10.52 -46.29 14.91
C SER A 201 -9.06 -46.51 15.38
N PHE A 202 -8.73 -47.70 15.91
CA PHE A 202 -7.43 -47.97 16.57
C PHE A 202 -6.20 -47.89 15.64
N SER A 203 -6.35 -48.12 14.33
CA SER A 203 -5.23 -48.01 13.36
C SER A 203 -5.74 -47.84 11.94
N CYS A 204 -5.82 -46.59 11.47
CA CYS A 204 -6.10 -46.33 10.06
C CYS A 204 -4.84 -46.48 9.22
N SER A 205 -5.01 -46.95 7.98
CA SER A 205 -3.91 -47.02 7.03
C SER A 205 -3.48 -45.61 6.68
N GLU A 206 -2.18 -45.38 6.77
CA GLU A 206 -1.54 -44.16 6.27
C GLU A 206 -1.64 -44.12 4.74
N GLU A 207 -2.03 -42.97 4.22
CA GLU A 207 -2.04 -42.66 2.79
C GLU A 207 -0.93 -41.66 2.51
N SER A 208 -0.40 -41.64 1.28
CA SER A 208 0.70 -40.72 0.96
C SER A 208 0.53 -40.09 -0.41
N PHE A 209 1.09 -38.92 -0.61
CA PHE A 209 1.22 -38.32 -1.94
C PHE A 209 2.58 -37.61 -2.05
N PHE A 210 3.03 -37.38 -3.28
CA PHE A 210 4.30 -36.70 -3.53
C PHE A 210 4.01 -35.26 -3.99
N THR A 211 4.48 -34.29 -3.22
CA THR A 211 4.43 -32.88 -3.64
C THR A 211 5.40 -32.68 -4.78
N GLY A 212 4.91 -32.12 -5.88
CA GLY A 212 5.73 -31.85 -7.05
C GLY A 212 6.43 -30.51 -6.97
N HIS A 213 7.32 -30.31 -7.93
CA HIS A 213 7.75 -28.98 -8.31
C HIS A 213 6.51 -28.17 -8.74
N VAL A 214 6.40 -26.93 -8.27
CA VAL A 214 5.48 -25.98 -8.90
C VAL A 214 6.05 -25.77 -10.30
N ASP A 215 5.44 -26.38 -11.32
CA ASP A 215 5.77 -26.10 -12.72
C ASP A 215 5.35 -24.65 -13.00
N ASP A 216 6.20 -23.71 -12.59
CA ASP A 216 6.08 -22.32 -12.99
C ASP A 216 6.28 -22.30 -14.52
N PRO A 217 5.24 -21.97 -15.31
CA PRO A 217 5.36 -21.94 -16.76
C PRO A 217 6.40 -20.93 -17.26
N CYS A 218 6.84 -20.02 -16.38
CA CYS A 218 7.86 -19.01 -16.62
C CYS A 218 9.26 -19.43 -16.19
N VAL A 219 9.46 -20.68 -15.80
CA VAL A 219 10.76 -21.25 -15.46
C VAL A 219 11.10 -22.42 -16.39
N GLU A 220 12.34 -22.45 -16.86
CA GLU A 220 12.91 -23.54 -17.65
C GLU A 220 14.10 -24.14 -16.92
N ILE A 221 13.99 -25.41 -16.56
CA ILE A 221 15.07 -26.14 -15.89
C ILE A 221 15.78 -27.00 -16.93
N ASN A 222 17.08 -26.78 -17.09
CA ASN A 222 17.91 -27.68 -17.87
C ASN A 222 18.12 -28.98 -17.10
N LEU A 223 17.41 -30.03 -17.51
CA LEU A 223 17.43 -31.35 -16.84
C LEU A 223 18.80 -32.05 -16.84
N VAL A 224 19.78 -31.56 -17.61
CA VAL A 224 21.14 -32.11 -17.67
C VAL A 224 22.10 -31.35 -16.75
N THR A 225 22.03 -30.01 -16.73
CA THR A 225 22.94 -29.16 -15.94
C THR A 225 22.37 -28.74 -14.59
N GLY A 226 21.06 -28.87 -14.39
CA GLY A 226 20.33 -28.32 -13.25
C GLY A 226 20.21 -26.79 -13.28
N GLU A 227 20.59 -26.14 -14.38
CA GLU A 227 20.52 -24.68 -14.51
C GLU A 227 19.07 -24.22 -14.68
N VAL A 228 18.69 -23.19 -13.92
CA VAL A 228 17.34 -22.61 -13.95
C VAL A 228 17.36 -21.33 -14.77
N HIS A 229 16.55 -21.30 -15.82
CA HIS A 229 16.38 -20.16 -16.70
C HIS A 229 14.99 -19.55 -16.49
N TYR A 230 14.95 -18.30 -16.04
CA TYR A 230 13.72 -17.54 -15.83
C TYR A 230 13.33 -16.84 -17.12
N LEU A 231 12.10 -17.04 -17.58
CA LEU A 231 11.56 -16.43 -18.80
C LEU A 231 11.01 -15.02 -18.57
N ALA A 232 10.74 -14.67 -17.31
CA ALA A 232 10.39 -13.30 -16.93
C ALA A 232 11.59 -12.36 -17.13
N PRO A 233 11.39 -11.13 -17.65
CA PRO A 233 12.48 -10.19 -17.85
C PRO A 233 13.10 -9.76 -16.51
N LYS A 234 14.41 -9.49 -16.48
CA LYS A 234 15.06 -8.88 -15.31
C LYS A 234 14.84 -7.37 -15.34
N ILE A 235 14.35 -6.82 -14.22
CA ILE A 235 14.19 -5.36 -14.06
C ILE A 235 15.44 -4.81 -13.37
N ASN A 236 16.15 -3.93 -14.07
CA ASN A 236 17.18 -3.06 -13.49
C ASN A 236 16.66 -1.62 -13.55
N PHE A 237 16.07 -1.14 -12.46
CA PHE A 237 15.41 0.16 -12.43
C PHE A 237 15.58 0.81 -11.06
N SER A 238 15.73 2.14 -11.02
CA SER A 238 15.88 2.88 -9.76
C SER A 238 14.60 2.79 -8.93
N THR A 239 14.74 2.62 -7.62
CA THR A 239 13.61 2.53 -6.68
C THR A 239 13.21 3.88 -6.09
N LEU A 240 13.98 4.94 -6.34
CA LEU A 240 13.72 6.29 -5.84
C LEU A 240 13.98 7.32 -6.94
N PHE A 241 13.03 8.23 -7.12
CA PHE A 241 13.15 9.41 -7.97
C PHE A 241 12.77 10.66 -7.18
N ILE A 242 13.49 11.74 -7.42
CA ILE A 242 13.25 13.03 -6.78
C ILE A 242 12.59 13.94 -7.81
N LYS A 243 11.44 14.51 -7.46
CA LYS A 243 10.77 15.56 -8.23
C LYS A 243 10.91 16.89 -7.50
N CYS A 244 11.61 17.85 -8.09
CA CYS A 244 11.67 19.19 -7.53
C CYS A 244 10.34 19.94 -7.80
N THR A 245 9.85 20.74 -6.85
CA THR A 245 8.54 21.43 -6.95
C THR A 245 8.33 22.24 -8.24
N ASN A 246 9.39 22.86 -8.76
CA ASN A 246 9.37 23.65 -9.99
C ASN A 246 9.93 22.92 -11.23
N SER A 247 10.17 21.61 -11.14
CA SER A 247 10.67 20.84 -12.28
C SER A 247 9.55 20.27 -13.16
N GLY A 248 9.87 20.07 -14.44
CA GLY A 248 9.00 19.34 -15.36
C GLY A 248 8.78 17.87 -14.95
N PRO A 249 8.02 17.10 -15.75
CA PRO A 249 7.89 15.66 -15.57
C PRO A 249 9.26 14.96 -15.64
N ILE A 250 9.42 13.86 -14.90
CA ILE A 250 10.66 13.07 -14.91
C ILE A 250 10.54 12.02 -16.02
N PRO A 251 11.41 12.05 -17.05
CA PRO A 251 11.44 11.00 -18.05
C PRO A 251 12.08 9.74 -17.47
N VAL A 252 11.36 8.63 -17.54
CA VAL A 252 11.85 7.31 -17.16
C VAL A 252 11.73 6.34 -18.32
N ILE A 253 12.67 5.40 -18.39
CA ILE A 253 12.73 4.36 -19.43
C ILE A 253 13.03 3.05 -18.73
N ALA A 254 12.20 2.04 -18.97
CA ALA A 254 12.48 0.70 -18.48
C ALA A 254 13.68 0.12 -19.26
N GLU A 255 14.77 -0.20 -18.55
CA GLU A 255 15.93 -0.85 -19.14
C GLU A 255 15.68 -2.33 -19.40
N GLY A 256 16.42 -2.91 -20.34
CA GLY A 256 16.31 -4.33 -20.70
C GLY A 256 15.49 -4.62 -21.97
N GLU A 257 15.48 -5.89 -22.34
CA GLU A 257 14.67 -6.46 -23.42
C GLU A 257 13.49 -7.21 -22.80
N ALA A 258 12.28 -6.77 -23.13
CA ALA A 258 11.02 -7.39 -22.75
C ALA A 258 10.01 -7.19 -23.90
N ASP A 259 9.03 -8.08 -24.01
CA ASP A 259 7.98 -7.96 -25.03
C ASP A 259 7.01 -6.81 -24.73
N GLY A 260 6.80 -6.49 -23.45
CA GLY A 260 5.95 -5.39 -23.04
C GLY A 260 6.30 -4.79 -21.68
N PHE A 261 5.73 -3.62 -21.42
CA PHE A 261 5.95 -2.80 -20.24
C PHE A 261 4.61 -2.26 -19.75
N ARG A 262 4.38 -2.19 -18.45
CA ARG A 262 3.22 -1.50 -17.87
C ARG A 262 3.68 -0.65 -16.68
N TRP A 263 3.22 0.59 -16.63
CA TRP A 263 3.49 1.54 -15.56
C TRP A 263 2.21 1.76 -14.78
N PHE A 264 2.25 1.58 -13.46
CA PHE A 264 1.12 1.82 -12.59
C PHE A 264 1.43 2.85 -11.52
N GLN A 265 0.41 3.60 -11.10
CA GLN A 265 0.42 4.41 -9.89
C GLN A 265 -0.38 3.67 -8.81
N ILE A 266 0.15 3.61 -7.60
CA ILE A 266 -0.52 2.93 -6.48
C ILE A 266 -1.23 3.98 -5.64
N ILE A 267 -2.55 3.93 -5.61
CA ILE A 267 -3.41 4.84 -4.83
C ILE A 267 -4.27 3.99 -3.90
N GLU A 268 -4.14 4.18 -2.59
CA GLU A 268 -4.90 3.44 -1.57
C GLU A 268 -4.80 1.90 -1.67
N GLY A 269 -3.71 1.39 -2.27
CA GLY A 269 -3.49 -0.04 -2.48
C GLY A 269 -4.02 -0.59 -3.81
N GLU A 270 -4.66 0.23 -4.64
CA GLU A 270 -5.07 -0.12 -6.00
C GLU A 270 -4.03 0.32 -7.04
N GLU A 271 -3.83 -0.52 -8.06
CA GLU A 271 -2.92 -0.26 -9.18
C GLU A 271 -3.67 0.39 -10.36
N ILE A 272 -3.30 1.63 -10.69
CA ILE A 272 -3.89 2.38 -11.80
C ILE A 272 -2.92 2.41 -12.98
N LEU A 273 -3.30 1.80 -14.11
CA LEU A 273 -2.48 1.76 -15.32
C LEU A 273 -2.30 3.17 -15.92
N LEU A 274 -1.05 3.57 -16.11
CA LEU A 274 -0.67 4.89 -16.64
C LEU A 274 -0.18 4.83 -18.09
N SER A 275 0.56 3.78 -18.45
CA SER A 275 1.20 3.63 -19.78
C SER A 275 1.63 2.19 -20.01
N GLU A 276 1.62 1.78 -21.27
CA GLU A 276 2.17 0.49 -21.73
C GLU A 276 3.44 0.66 -22.60
N ASN A 277 3.91 1.91 -22.75
CA ASN A 277 5.11 2.21 -23.51
C ASN A 277 6.38 1.93 -22.68
N LYS A 278 7.50 1.64 -23.36
CA LYS A 278 8.80 1.48 -22.71
C LYS A 278 9.27 2.74 -21.95
N ASN A 279 8.84 3.91 -22.41
CA ASN A 279 9.12 5.21 -21.81
C ASN A 279 7.87 5.82 -21.17
N TYR A 280 8.07 6.51 -20.06
CA TYR A 280 7.00 7.20 -19.33
C TYR A 280 7.47 8.55 -18.77
N LEU A 281 6.54 9.49 -18.61
CA LEU A 281 6.79 10.81 -18.04
C LEU A 281 6.05 10.93 -16.71
N ILE A 282 6.78 10.84 -15.60
CA ILE A 282 6.22 10.92 -14.25
C ILE A 282 5.84 12.38 -13.95
N LYS A 283 4.56 12.62 -13.73
CA LYS A 283 4.02 13.97 -13.45
C LYS A 283 3.81 14.21 -11.97
N GLU A 284 3.39 13.19 -11.23
CA GLU A 284 2.98 13.28 -9.84
C GLU A 284 3.96 12.52 -8.93
N THR A 285 3.95 12.88 -7.65
CA THR A 285 4.68 12.17 -6.60
C THR A 285 3.82 11.04 -6.03
N GLY A 286 4.44 10.00 -5.48
CA GLY A 286 3.74 8.85 -4.91
C GLY A 286 4.49 7.55 -5.13
N ASN A 287 3.77 6.45 -4.95
CA ASN A 287 4.28 5.09 -5.14
C ASN A 287 3.86 4.60 -6.53
N PHE A 288 4.79 3.94 -7.22
CA PHE A 288 4.59 3.45 -8.58
C PHE A 288 5.10 2.01 -8.69
N LEU A 289 4.56 1.30 -9.66
CA LEU A 289 4.96 -0.05 -10.03
C LEU A 289 5.35 -0.05 -11.51
N LEU A 290 6.54 -0.58 -11.81
CA LEU A 290 6.93 -0.95 -13.16
C LEU A 290 6.77 -2.46 -13.30
N GLU A 291 5.95 -2.89 -14.24
CA GLU A 291 5.85 -4.28 -14.69
C GLU A 291 6.52 -4.44 -16.06
N THR A 292 7.31 -5.49 -16.23
CA THR A 292 7.84 -5.90 -17.53
C THR A 292 7.47 -7.36 -17.76
N TYR A 293 7.13 -7.73 -19.00
CA TYR A 293 6.70 -9.10 -19.29
C TYR A 293 7.17 -9.61 -20.64
N ASN A 294 7.31 -10.93 -20.72
CA ASN A 294 7.54 -11.69 -21.95
C ASN A 294 6.36 -12.61 -22.25
N ILE A 295 6.02 -12.78 -23.52
CA ILE A 295 4.95 -13.68 -23.97
C ILE A 295 5.58 -15.01 -24.40
N VAL A 296 5.29 -16.07 -23.63
CA VAL A 296 5.79 -17.42 -23.89
C VAL A 296 4.65 -18.28 -24.44
N LYS A 297 4.90 -18.98 -25.54
CA LYS A 297 3.94 -19.91 -26.15
C LYS A 297 4.24 -21.34 -25.74
N ARG A 298 3.34 -21.96 -24.95
CA ARG A 298 3.43 -23.38 -24.58
C ARG A 298 2.16 -24.12 -24.97
N THR A 299 2.31 -25.20 -25.73
CA THR A 299 1.18 -26.06 -26.15
C THR A 299 -0.02 -25.33 -26.77
N GLY A 300 0.22 -24.20 -27.46
CA GLY A 300 -0.83 -23.39 -28.09
C GLY A 300 -1.49 -22.34 -27.17
N ILE A 301 -1.03 -22.21 -25.92
CA ILE A 301 -1.47 -21.18 -24.96
C ILE A 301 -0.37 -20.11 -24.87
N GLU A 302 -0.76 -18.84 -24.89
CA GLU A 302 0.10 -17.69 -24.62
C GLU A 302 0.09 -17.40 -23.11
N ILE A 303 1.28 -17.33 -22.51
CA ILE A 303 1.50 -17.11 -21.08
C ILE A 303 2.34 -15.84 -20.94
N GLU A 304 1.90 -14.90 -20.11
CA GLU A 304 2.67 -13.71 -19.76
C GLU A 304 3.55 -14.01 -18.54
N CYS A 305 4.86 -13.93 -18.72
CA CYS A 305 5.85 -14.06 -17.66
C CYS A 305 6.32 -12.68 -17.25
N SER A 306 5.81 -12.16 -16.14
CA SER A 306 6.09 -10.80 -15.69
C SER A 306 7.02 -10.75 -14.48
N SER A 307 7.75 -9.64 -14.41
CA SER A 307 8.50 -9.18 -13.24
C SER A 307 7.97 -7.81 -12.87
N THR A 308 8.05 -7.45 -11.59
CA THR A 308 7.62 -6.14 -11.11
C THR A 308 8.67 -5.46 -10.24
N SER A 309 8.68 -4.13 -10.23
CA SER A 309 9.55 -3.30 -9.40
C SER A 309 8.79 -2.10 -8.87
N ASN A 310 8.71 -1.99 -7.55
CA ASN A 310 8.17 -0.81 -6.87
C ASN A 310 9.20 0.31 -6.84
N PHE A 311 8.75 1.54 -7.06
CA PHE A 311 9.59 2.73 -6.90
C PHE A 311 8.78 3.92 -6.40
N ASN A 312 9.45 4.82 -5.69
CA ASN A 312 8.83 5.99 -5.08
C ASN A 312 9.32 7.26 -5.75
N VAL A 313 8.39 8.20 -5.92
CA VAL A 313 8.67 9.54 -6.42
C VAL A 313 8.34 10.52 -5.30
N VAL A 314 9.37 11.08 -4.69
CA VAL A 314 9.21 12.02 -3.57
C VAL A 314 9.39 13.46 -4.06
N SER A 315 8.65 14.39 -3.46
CA SER A 315 8.84 15.81 -3.70
C SER A 315 10.02 16.32 -2.89
N SER A 316 10.84 17.19 -3.49
CA SER A 316 11.83 18.00 -2.77
C SER A 316 11.84 19.42 -3.33
N GLU A 317 12.55 20.35 -2.70
CA GLU A 317 12.68 21.72 -3.18
C GLU A 317 14.00 22.37 -2.81
N LEU A 318 14.33 23.44 -3.53
CA LEU A 318 15.46 24.30 -3.20
C LEU A 318 15.23 24.90 -1.79
N PRO A 319 16.21 24.82 -0.86
CA PRO A 319 16.04 25.38 0.47
C PRO A 319 15.82 26.89 0.42
N ILE A 320 14.96 27.40 1.31
CA ILE A 320 14.82 28.83 1.58
C ILE A 320 15.44 29.13 2.93
N ILE A 321 16.42 30.01 2.99
CA ILE A 321 16.98 30.50 4.26
C ILE A 321 16.01 31.57 4.77
N GLU A 322 15.25 31.25 5.82
CA GLU A 322 14.24 32.14 6.41
C GLU A 322 14.91 33.20 7.28
N SER A 323 15.84 32.76 8.12
CA SER A 323 16.60 33.65 9.01
C SER A 323 17.92 33.01 9.44
N ILE A 324 18.83 33.84 9.91
CA ILE A 324 20.10 33.41 10.50
C ILE A 324 20.20 34.04 11.88
N ASP A 325 20.15 33.21 12.92
CA ASP A 325 20.31 33.66 14.30
C ASP A 325 21.77 33.61 14.72
N ILE A 326 22.25 34.72 15.27
CA ILE A 326 23.65 34.86 15.70
C ILE A 326 23.68 35.09 17.20
N ARG A 327 24.41 34.23 17.90
CA ARG A 327 24.64 34.36 19.34
C ARG A 327 26.14 34.52 19.63
N PRO A 328 26.57 35.58 20.33
CA PRO A 328 27.97 35.71 20.70
C PRO A 328 28.39 34.63 21.72
N LEU A 329 29.59 34.08 21.53
CA LEU A 329 30.23 33.14 22.45
C LEU A 329 31.51 33.76 23.03
N TYR A 330 32.10 33.12 24.05
CA TYR A 330 33.41 33.54 24.57
C TYR A 330 34.52 33.43 23.51
N LEU A 331 34.37 32.47 22.59
CA LEU A 331 35.26 32.26 21.46
C LEU A 331 34.40 32.28 20.17
N GLY A 332 34.40 33.41 19.47
CA GLY A 332 33.64 33.59 18.23
C GLY A 332 32.13 33.72 18.44
N LYS A 333 31.36 33.22 17.47
CA LYS A 333 29.89 33.24 17.48
C LYS A 333 29.29 31.87 17.18
N GLN A 334 28.06 31.68 17.65
CA GLN A 334 27.18 30.60 17.21
C GLN A 334 26.28 31.15 16.11
N VAL A 335 26.22 30.43 14.99
CA VAL A 335 25.34 30.73 13.86
C VAL A 335 24.33 29.60 13.76
N THR A 336 23.04 29.92 13.78
CA THR A 336 21.95 28.96 13.57
C THR A 336 21.20 29.37 12.32
N ILE A 337 21.10 28.46 11.35
CA ILE A 337 20.45 28.71 10.08
C ILE A 337 19.04 28.12 10.13
N ASN A 338 18.03 28.97 10.04
CA ASN A 338 16.64 28.51 10.00
C ASN A 338 16.22 28.43 8.53
N THR A 339 15.88 27.23 8.08
CA THR A 339 15.48 26.97 6.70
C THR A 339 14.04 26.52 6.63
N PHE A 340 13.36 26.97 5.59
CA PHE A 340 12.02 26.53 5.24
C PHE A 340 12.06 25.68 3.97
N GLY A 341 11.30 24.58 3.99
CA GLY A 341 10.96 23.81 2.81
C GLY A 341 10.70 22.33 3.09
N ILE A 342 10.33 21.58 2.05
CA ILE A 342 9.98 20.15 2.09
C ILE A 342 11.14 19.19 1.76
N GLY A 343 12.36 19.70 1.57
CA GLY A 343 13.56 18.90 1.27
C GLY A 343 14.32 18.39 2.50
N ASP A 344 15.35 17.56 2.26
CA ASP A 344 16.31 17.13 3.30
C ASP A 344 17.59 17.94 3.12
N TYR A 345 17.85 18.84 4.05
CA TYR A 345 18.87 19.87 3.91
C TYR A 345 20.11 19.57 4.73
N GLU A 346 21.26 19.95 4.18
CA GLU A 346 22.53 20.00 4.88
C GLU A 346 23.20 21.37 4.69
N TYR A 347 24.05 21.72 5.65
CA TYR A 347 24.54 23.07 5.85
C TYR A 347 26.06 23.11 5.80
N ALA A 348 26.61 24.15 5.19
CA ALA A 348 28.04 24.44 5.18
C ALA A 348 28.28 25.95 5.39
N ILE A 349 29.49 26.30 5.83
CA ILE A 349 29.93 27.68 5.99
C ILE A 349 31.23 27.90 5.21
N ASP A 350 31.34 29.07 4.58
CA ASP A 350 32.47 29.62 3.81
C ASP A 350 32.89 28.85 2.54
N ASN A 351 32.44 27.62 2.35
CA ASN A 351 32.74 26.82 1.16
C ASN A 351 31.49 26.10 0.65
N GLU A 352 31.11 26.41 -0.60
CA GLU A 352 30.00 25.79 -1.32
C GLU A 352 30.19 24.28 -1.54
N ASN A 353 31.43 23.78 -1.50
CA ASN A 353 31.71 22.35 -1.62
C ASN A 353 31.79 21.63 -0.26
N GLY A 354 31.55 22.36 0.84
CA GLY A 354 31.56 21.82 2.19
C GLY A 354 32.89 21.99 2.94
N PRO A 355 33.05 21.32 4.10
CA PRO A 355 32.25 20.19 4.57
C PRO A 355 30.81 20.57 4.92
N TYR A 356 29.87 19.70 4.55
CA TYR A 356 28.46 19.82 4.93
C TYR A 356 28.17 19.01 6.19
N GLN A 357 27.22 19.48 6.99
CA GLN A 357 26.70 18.81 8.18
C GLN A 357 25.17 18.85 8.19
N ASP A 358 24.54 17.88 8.84
CA ASP A 358 23.08 17.82 9.01
C ASP A 358 22.56 18.87 9.98
N ASP A 359 23.37 19.24 10.98
CA ASP A 359 22.99 20.24 11.98
C ASP A 359 23.04 21.65 11.39
N SER A 360 21.99 22.44 11.61
CA SER A 360 21.94 23.84 11.17
C SER A 360 22.72 24.81 12.07
N ILE A 361 23.44 24.28 13.07
CA ILE A 361 24.14 25.05 14.10
C ILE A 361 25.66 24.94 13.91
N PHE A 362 26.31 26.09 13.75
CA PHE A 362 27.76 26.23 13.73
C PHE A 362 28.23 26.94 14.99
N ILE A 363 29.23 26.39 15.67
CA ILE A 363 29.83 26.97 16.89
C ILE A 363 31.25 27.43 16.65
N ASN A 364 31.70 28.42 17.43
CA ASN A 364 33.04 29.03 17.32
C ASN A 364 33.35 29.58 15.92
N VAL A 365 32.33 30.06 15.20
CA VAL A 365 32.51 30.76 13.93
C VAL A 365 33.29 32.05 14.20
N THR A 366 34.28 32.36 13.37
CA THR A 366 35.13 33.53 13.56
C THR A 366 34.34 34.84 13.40
N GLU A 367 34.89 35.94 13.90
CA GLU A 367 34.33 37.25 13.66
C GLU A 367 34.51 37.68 12.20
N GLY A 368 33.55 38.43 11.66
CA GLY A 368 33.56 38.91 10.28
C GLY A 368 32.46 38.30 9.40
N SER A 369 32.57 38.56 8.10
CA SER A 369 31.60 38.12 7.11
C SER A 369 31.81 36.65 6.76
N HIS A 370 30.72 35.89 6.77
CA HIS A 370 30.72 34.47 6.42
C HIS A 370 29.66 34.20 5.35
N MET A 371 29.88 33.22 4.48
CA MET A 371 28.84 32.78 3.53
C MET A 371 28.27 31.45 4.01
N VAL A 372 26.98 31.37 4.26
CA VAL A 372 26.35 30.07 4.53
C VAL A 372 25.80 29.47 3.25
N TYR A 373 25.85 28.16 3.18
CA TYR A 373 25.30 27.36 2.09
C TYR A 373 24.37 26.32 2.69
N VAL A 374 23.17 26.24 2.14
CA VAL A 374 22.20 25.18 2.44
C VAL A 374 21.93 24.46 1.14
N ARG A 375 22.14 23.15 1.09
CA ARG A 375 21.79 22.37 -0.10
C ARG A 375 20.81 21.27 0.23
N ASP A 376 19.96 20.98 -0.75
CA ASP A 376 19.11 19.80 -0.73
C ASP A 376 19.93 18.56 -1.08
N LYS A 377 19.94 17.56 -0.19
CA LYS A 377 20.59 16.27 -0.42
C LYS A 377 19.97 15.52 -1.59
N ASN A 378 18.70 15.79 -1.88
CA ASN A 378 17.99 15.21 -3.02
C ASN A 378 18.31 15.94 -4.35
N GLY A 379 19.16 16.97 -4.32
CA GLY A 379 19.75 17.57 -5.53
C GLY A 379 18.94 18.71 -6.16
N CYS A 380 17.92 19.26 -5.49
CA CYS A 380 17.15 20.38 -6.05
C CYS A 380 17.89 21.73 -6.08
N GLY A 381 19.06 21.82 -5.44
CA GLY A 381 20.00 22.93 -5.58
C GLY A 381 20.59 23.40 -4.25
N ILE A 382 21.27 24.56 -4.31
CA ILE A 382 21.97 25.18 -3.19
C ILE A 382 21.47 26.62 -3.03
N ALA A 383 21.05 26.99 -1.84
CA ALA A 383 20.83 28.36 -1.41
C ALA A 383 22.07 28.87 -0.66
N SER A 384 22.35 30.16 -0.78
CA SER A 384 23.43 30.79 -0.02
C SER A 384 23.03 32.18 0.47
N GLN A 385 23.59 32.57 1.61
CA GLN A 385 23.35 33.88 2.18
C GLN A 385 24.60 34.40 2.90
N LEU A 386 24.90 35.67 2.70
CA LEU A 386 26.00 36.35 3.35
C LEU A 386 25.59 36.75 4.78
N ILE A 387 26.37 36.29 5.75
CA ILE A 387 26.31 36.69 7.15
C ILE A 387 27.18 37.93 7.34
N GLU A 388 26.60 39.00 7.88
CA GLU A 388 27.31 40.18 8.38
C GLU A 388 28.38 40.70 7.39
N ARG A 389 27.97 41.19 6.20
CA ARG A 389 28.86 41.89 5.24
C ARG A 389 29.77 42.92 5.94
N GLY A 390 29.26 43.51 7.03
CA GLY A 390 29.88 44.58 7.78
C GLY A 390 29.80 45.91 7.04
N LEU A 391 29.97 47.00 7.79
CA LEU A 391 30.20 48.32 7.24
C LEU A 391 31.65 48.42 6.75
N LYS A 392 31.88 49.02 5.59
CA LYS A 392 33.21 49.24 5.01
C LYS A 392 33.44 50.72 4.73
N LEU A 393 34.70 51.13 4.60
CA LEU A 393 35.01 52.54 4.33
C LEU A 393 34.54 52.96 2.94
N GLU A 394 34.57 52.03 1.99
CA GLU A 394 34.18 52.22 0.59
C GLU A 394 32.66 52.39 0.41
N ASP A 395 31.86 52.09 1.43
CA ASP A 395 30.41 52.35 1.40
C ASP A 395 30.11 53.85 1.55
N PHE A 396 31.10 54.68 1.89
CA PHE A 396 30.95 56.13 2.04
C PHE A 396 31.52 56.90 0.84
N PRO A 397 30.79 57.88 0.27
CA PRO A 397 31.29 58.71 -0.82
C PRO A 397 32.49 59.55 -0.39
N ASN A 398 33.50 59.65 -1.26
CA ASN A 398 34.67 60.49 -1.01
C ASN A 398 34.40 62.00 -1.23
N PHE A 399 33.29 62.36 -1.88
CA PHE A 399 32.90 63.76 -2.09
C PHE A 399 31.39 63.91 -2.35
N PHE A 400 30.90 65.14 -2.28
CA PHE A 400 29.57 65.53 -2.75
C PHE A 400 29.55 67.01 -3.20
N THR A 401 28.54 67.40 -3.97
CA THR A 401 28.38 68.73 -4.58
C THR A 401 27.00 69.31 -4.31
N PRO A 402 26.76 69.97 -3.15
CA PRO A 402 25.46 70.54 -2.81
C PRO A 402 25.18 71.83 -3.59
N ASN A 403 24.95 71.71 -4.90
CA ASN A 403 24.72 72.82 -5.84
C ASN A 403 23.26 72.91 -6.32
N GLY A 404 22.41 71.94 -5.96
CA GLY A 404 21.00 71.88 -6.30
C GLY A 404 20.71 71.39 -7.72
N ASP A 405 21.65 70.70 -8.38
CA ASP A 405 21.45 70.15 -9.73
C ASP A 405 20.82 68.75 -9.73
N GLY A 406 20.54 68.19 -8.55
CA GLY A 406 19.99 66.86 -8.35
C GLY A 406 21.04 65.74 -8.32
N VAL A 407 22.33 66.05 -8.48
CA VAL A 407 23.43 65.08 -8.56
C VAL A 407 24.42 65.31 -7.42
N ASN A 408 24.56 64.30 -6.55
CA ASN A 408 25.44 64.35 -5.36
C ASN A 408 25.16 65.57 -4.45
N ASP A 409 23.90 66.01 -4.36
CA ASP A 409 23.52 67.15 -3.51
C ASP A 409 23.59 66.86 -2.01
N TYR A 410 23.52 65.58 -1.64
CA TYR A 410 23.58 65.11 -0.26
C TYR A 410 24.72 64.12 -0.09
N TRP A 411 25.39 64.18 1.06
CA TRP A 411 26.35 63.19 1.49
C TRP A 411 25.70 62.17 2.42
N GLN A 412 25.73 60.89 2.04
CA GLN A 412 25.15 59.77 2.77
C GLN A 412 25.92 58.48 2.48
N LEU A 413 25.76 57.48 3.36
CA LEU A 413 26.11 56.08 3.08
C LEU A 413 25.48 55.60 1.77
N ILE A 414 26.29 55.01 0.88
CA ILE A 414 25.80 54.37 -0.33
C ILE A 414 25.17 53.04 0.06
N HIS A 415 23.89 52.88 -0.26
CA HIS A 415 23.15 51.67 0.07
C HIS A 415 23.72 50.46 -0.69
N PRO A 416 24.32 49.47 0.00
CA PRO A 416 24.77 48.26 -0.67
C PRO A 416 23.55 47.49 -1.21
N PRO A 417 23.54 47.07 -2.49
CA PRO A 417 22.38 46.38 -3.08
C PRO A 417 22.02 45.06 -2.40
N GLU A 418 22.97 44.45 -1.67
CA GLU A 418 22.81 43.21 -0.93
C GLU A 418 22.23 43.37 0.49
N ILE A 419 22.05 44.59 0.97
CA ILE A 419 21.48 44.89 2.29
C ILE A 419 20.06 45.40 2.11
N ILE A 420 19.09 44.90 2.89
CA ILE A 420 17.69 45.32 2.79
C ILE A 420 17.44 46.55 3.68
N GLU A 421 18.01 46.56 4.90
CA GLU A 421 17.88 47.66 5.85
C GLU A 421 19.27 48.13 6.33
N LEU A 422 19.56 49.43 6.20
CA LEU A 422 20.87 49.98 6.61
C LEU A 422 21.14 49.85 8.11
N GLN A 423 20.09 49.68 8.93
CA GLN A 423 20.20 49.38 10.36
C GLN A 423 20.90 48.05 10.65
N GLU A 424 20.93 47.11 9.69
CA GLU A 424 21.65 45.83 9.82
C GLU A 424 23.16 46.02 9.79
N ILE A 425 23.65 47.11 9.20
CA ILE A 425 25.09 47.37 9.04
C ILE A 425 25.59 48.61 9.79
N VAL A 426 24.74 49.62 10.03
CA VAL A 426 25.06 50.83 10.80
C VAL A 426 24.23 50.90 12.07
N LYS A 427 24.92 51.06 13.20
CA LYS A 427 24.31 51.29 14.51
C LYS A 427 24.21 52.79 14.81
N GLY A 428 22.98 53.29 14.86
CA GLY A 428 22.69 54.67 15.24
C GLY A 428 22.98 55.68 14.12
N LYS A 429 23.34 56.91 14.49
CA LYS A 429 23.59 58.00 13.55
C LYS A 429 25.04 58.01 13.05
N ILE A 430 25.24 58.56 11.86
CA ILE A 430 26.57 58.88 11.33
C ILE A 430 26.89 60.33 11.70
N SER A 431 28.01 60.55 12.39
CA SER A 431 28.44 61.87 12.86
C SER A 431 29.44 62.48 11.88
N ILE A 432 29.29 63.77 11.57
CA ILE A 432 30.14 64.54 10.65
C ILE A 432 30.81 65.68 11.41
N TYR A 433 32.11 65.86 11.19
CA TYR A 433 32.99 66.78 11.90
C TYR A 433 33.74 67.71 10.96
N ASN A 434 34.05 68.92 11.43
CA ASN A 434 34.97 69.83 10.76
C ASN A 434 36.44 69.45 11.02
N ARG A 435 37.36 70.16 10.36
CA ARG A 435 38.83 69.99 10.51
C ARG A 435 39.40 70.21 11.92
N TYR A 436 38.62 70.76 12.85
CA TYR A 436 39.01 70.99 14.23
C TYR A 436 38.39 69.96 15.19
N GLY A 437 37.67 68.95 14.66
CA GLY A 437 36.99 67.92 15.45
C GLY A 437 35.64 68.36 16.04
N GLY A 438 35.13 69.53 15.67
CA GLY A 438 33.80 69.97 16.08
C GLY A 438 32.70 69.25 15.28
N LEU A 439 31.70 68.72 15.99
CA LEU A 439 30.51 68.09 15.37
C LEU A 439 29.70 69.13 14.61
N ILE A 440 29.44 68.87 13.33
CA ILE A 440 28.71 69.75 12.41
C ILE A 440 27.34 69.16 12.06
N ALA A 441 27.24 67.85 11.90
CA ALA A 441 25.97 67.20 11.60
C ALA A 441 25.91 65.78 12.17
N GLU A 442 24.69 65.29 12.39
CA GLU A 442 24.41 63.88 12.57
C GLU A 442 23.32 63.47 11.58
N ILE A 443 23.57 62.43 10.79
CA ILE A 443 22.60 61.94 9.81
C ILE A 443 22.08 60.56 10.22
N ASP A 444 20.78 60.36 10.01
CA ASP A 444 20.18 59.03 10.09
C ASP A 444 20.54 58.25 8.81
N PRO A 445 20.95 56.97 8.89
CA PRO A 445 21.25 56.16 7.72
C PRO A 445 20.12 56.11 6.68
N ASN A 446 18.86 56.22 7.11
CA ASN A 446 17.69 56.19 6.22
C ASN A 446 17.26 57.58 5.71
N SER A 447 17.97 58.64 6.09
CA SER A 447 17.70 60.00 5.60
C SER A 447 18.34 60.25 4.23
N LEU A 448 17.97 61.35 3.57
CA LEU A 448 18.61 61.79 2.32
C LEU A 448 20.11 62.07 2.48
N GLY A 449 20.59 62.32 3.71
CA GLY A 449 21.97 62.66 4.01
C GLY A 449 22.14 64.13 4.39
N TRP A 450 23.39 64.57 4.42
CA TRP A 450 23.77 65.94 4.77
C TRP A 450 23.91 66.80 3.52
N ASP A 451 23.25 67.96 3.50
CA ASP A 451 23.20 68.92 2.39
C ASP A 451 24.34 69.96 2.40
N GLY A 452 25.29 69.84 3.32
CA GLY A 452 26.39 70.80 3.44
C GLY A 452 26.02 72.13 4.12
N ASN A 453 24.92 72.17 4.88
CA ASN A 453 24.55 73.31 5.73
C ASN A 453 24.79 73.01 7.22
N PHE A 454 25.18 74.04 7.98
CA PHE A 454 25.30 74.02 9.43
C PHE A 454 24.56 75.21 10.02
N ASN A 455 23.61 74.95 10.93
CA ASN A 455 22.74 75.98 11.52
C ASN A 455 22.05 76.88 10.46
N GLY A 456 21.62 76.29 9.35
CA GLY A 456 20.95 77.00 8.25
C GLY A 456 21.88 77.80 7.32
N HIS A 457 23.20 77.71 7.50
CA HIS A 457 24.16 78.40 6.64
C HIS A 457 25.09 77.42 5.92
N PRO A 458 25.48 77.71 4.67
CA PRO A 458 26.41 76.88 3.92
C PRO A 458 27.79 76.84 4.56
N VAL A 459 28.33 75.64 4.77
CA VAL A 459 29.71 75.48 5.24
C VAL A 459 30.71 75.59 4.07
N PRO A 460 31.99 75.93 4.34
CA PRO A 460 33.00 76.09 3.29
C PRO A 460 33.27 74.80 2.49
N SER A 461 33.68 74.98 1.23
CA SER A 461 34.28 73.92 0.41
C SER A 461 35.61 73.49 1.04
N ALA A 462 35.63 72.29 1.60
CA ALA A 462 36.73 71.77 2.42
C ALA A 462 36.57 70.26 2.63
N ASP A 463 37.55 69.64 3.27
CA ASP A 463 37.45 68.28 3.77
C ASP A 463 36.75 68.25 5.13
N TYR A 464 35.90 67.23 5.29
CA TYR A 464 35.16 66.91 6.50
C TYR A 464 35.43 65.45 6.89
N TRP A 465 35.27 65.15 8.18
CA TRP A 465 35.50 63.81 8.71
C TRP A 465 34.16 63.22 9.15
N PHE A 466 34.03 61.90 9.06
CA PHE A 466 32.87 61.21 9.59
C PHE A 466 33.27 60.09 10.53
N LYS A 467 32.33 59.74 11.41
CA LYS A 467 32.36 58.57 12.26
C LYS A 467 31.03 57.83 12.12
N ALA A 468 31.11 56.55 11.80
CA ALA A 468 30.00 55.62 11.82
C ALA A 468 30.36 54.44 12.73
N ILE A 469 29.35 53.82 13.34
CA ILE A 469 29.52 52.64 14.16
C ILE A 469 28.80 51.51 13.44
N SER A 470 29.49 50.42 13.13
CA SER A 470 28.83 49.24 12.56
C SER A 470 27.92 48.57 13.58
N PHE A 471 26.99 47.73 13.14
CA PHE A 471 26.17 46.92 14.06
C PHE A 471 27.01 46.11 15.07
N ASN A 472 28.14 45.57 14.60
CA ASN A 472 29.13 44.84 15.41
C ASN A 472 30.02 45.76 16.27
N GLN A 473 29.61 47.02 16.49
CA GLN A 473 30.30 48.03 17.30
C GLN A 473 31.69 48.44 16.79
N LYS A 474 32.02 48.12 15.53
CA LYS A 474 33.27 48.56 14.91
C LYS A 474 33.13 50.01 14.48
N GLU A 475 34.06 50.85 14.92
CA GLU A 475 34.11 52.24 14.46
C GLU A 475 34.72 52.34 13.07
N ILE A 476 34.05 53.07 12.19
CA ILE A 476 34.52 53.43 10.86
C ILE A 476 34.66 54.94 10.80
N ASN A 477 35.89 55.37 10.56
CA ASN A 477 36.25 56.76 10.46
C ASN A 477 36.84 57.01 9.08
N GLY A 478 36.43 58.11 8.45
CA GLY A 478 36.92 58.51 7.14
C GLY A 478 36.82 60.01 6.93
N HIS A 479 37.16 60.45 5.73
CA HIS A 479 36.99 61.84 5.32
C HIS A 479 36.40 61.92 3.92
N PHE A 480 35.76 63.05 3.63
CA PHE A 480 35.19 63.35 2.32
C PHE A 480 35.30 64.84 2.03
N THR A 481 35.28 65.19 0.75
CA THR A 481 35.39 66.58 0.29
C THR A 481 34.00 67.14 -0.06
N LEU A 482 33.64 68.27 0.53
CA LEU A 482 32.53 69.09 0.06
C LEU A 482 33.06 70.01 -1.05
N LYS A 483 32.50 69.92 -2.26
CA LYS A 483 32.87 70.76 -3.40
C LYS A 483 31.70 71.67 -3.81
N ARG A 484 31.96 72.96 -4.01
CA ARG A 484 30.99 73.94 -4.50
C ARG A 484 31.50 74.65 -5.75
#